data_AF-A0A2G9NKY1-F1
#
_entry.id   AF-A0A2G9NKY1-F1
#
_cell.length_a   1.000
_cell.length_b   1.000
_cell.length_c   1.000
_cell.angle_alpha   90.00
_cell.angle_beta   90.00
_cell.angle_gamma   90.00
#
_symmetry.space_group_name_H-M   'P 1'
#
loop_
_entity.id
_entity.type
_entity.pdbx_description
1 polymer ?
#
loop_
_entity_poly.entity_id
_entity_poly.type
_entity_poly.pdbx_seq_one_letter_code
_entity_poly.pdbx_strand_id
1 'polypeptide(L)'
;IAEGRVPMSVAGLMQRRLDVRNSDADIKGSYIDNYFDTSDAVVYHPDGRVKIVLDSQTLRDITPQSKLINGALVLTEDAYNALQGEEFKKGKLGKTKSPLSRKDVKAHPVWKVLAREQALLDDYVDYIFTEGKQRFSYDTAMGVYPSSAQGKTPDLKAWYVYWLGGRSYADGRILLDCGSGRFLGIAPEALSAPG
;
A
#
# COMPACT_ATOMS: atom_id res chain seq x y z
N ILE A 1 5.32 -8.79 14.32
CA ILE A 1 5.62 -9.64 13.15
C ILE A 1 6.23 -10.93 13.70
N ALA A 2 5.83 -12.11 13.22
CA ALA A 2 6.44 -13.36 13.69
C ALA A 2 7.93 -13.39 13.34
N GLU A 3 8.75 -14.00 14.19
CA GLU A 3 10.20 -14.05 14.03
C GLU A 3 10.61 -14.55 12.63
N GLY A 4 11.59 -13.87 12.02
CA GLY A 4 12.09 -14.19 10.68
C GLY A 4 11.22 -13.73 9.51
N ARG A 5 9.98 -13.27 9.72
CA ARG A 5 9.10 -12.87 8.61
C ARG A 5 9.26 -11.41 8.22
N VAL A 6 9.19 -11.14 6.92
CA VAL A 6 9.16 -9.78 6.38
C VAL A 6 7.74 -9.42 5.94
N PRO A 7 7.16 -8.29 6.40
CA PRO A 7 5.87 -7.85 5.89
C PRO A 7 5.92 -7.64 4.38
N MET A 8 4.89 -8.12 3.70
CA MET A 8 4.75 -8.01 2.25
C MET A 8 4.58 -6.55 1.83
N SER A 9 5.23 -6.16 0.73
CA SER A 9 5.04 -4.86 0.08
C SER A 9 3.75 -4.81 -0.73
N VAL A 10 3.36 -3.64 -1.23
CA VAL A 10 2.24 -3.51 -2.17
C VAL A 10 2.51 -4.34 -3.44
N ALA A 11 3.72 -4.25 -4.01
CA ALA A 11 4.11 -5.07 -5.16
C ALA A 11 4.04 -6.58 -4.84
N GLY A 12 4.54 -7.00 -3.68
CA GLY A 12 4.45 -8.40 -3.25
C GLY A 12 3.00 -8.89 -3.13
N LEU A 13 2.09 -8.03 -2.66
CA LEU A 13 0.67 -8.33 -2.59
C LEU A 13 0.01 -8.42 -3.96
N MET A 14 0.39 -7.55 -4.90
CA MET A 14 -0.05 -7.63 -6.29
C MET A 14 0.33 -8.97 -6.90
N GLN A 15 1.62 -9.33 -6.79
CA GLN A 15 2.14 -10.59 -7.31
C GLN A 15 1.42 -11.77 -6.65
N ARG A 16 1.29 -11.78 -5.32
CA ARG A 16 0.62 -12.88 -4.63
C ARG A 16 -0.83 -13.06 -5.07
N ARG A 17 -1.58 -11.97 -5.23
CA ARG A 17 -2.97 -12.01 -5.74
C ARG A 17 -3.02 -12.54 -7.17
N LEU A 18 -2.04 -12.20 -8.01
CA LEU A 18 -1.91 -12.76 -9.35
C LEU A 18 -1.58 -14.26 -9.30
N ASP A 19 -0.63 -14.70 -8.49
CA ASP A 19 -0.19 -16.11 -8.42
C ASP A 19 -1.34 -17.05 -8.05
N VAL A 20 -2.21 -16.62 -7.13
CA VAL A 20 -3.34 -17.42 -6.64
C VAL A 20 -4.62 -17.23 -7.43
N ARG A 21 -4.62 -16.46 -8.52
CA ARG A 21 -5.84 -16.08 -9.26
C ARG A 21 -6.62 -17.25 -9.84
N ASN A 22 -5.90 -18.35 -10.13
CA ASN A 22 -6.42 -19.61 -10.67
C ASN A 22 -6.41 -20.75 -9.63
N SER A 23 -6.10 -20.46 -8.37
CA SER A 23 -6.16 -21.44 -7.27
C SER A 23 -7.60 -21.67 -6.82
N ASP A 24 -7.77 -22.61 -5.89
CA ASP A 24 -9.06 -22.88 -5.25
C ASP A 24 -9.70 -21.60 -4.68
N ALA A 25 -11.04 -21.56 -4.68
CA ALA A 25 -11.81 -20.37 -4.32
C ALA A 25 -11.46 -19.84 -2.92
N ASP A 26 -11.21 -20.72 -1.96
CA ASP A 26 -10.83 -20.35 -0.59
C ASP A 26 -9.44 -19.68 -0.55
N ILE A 27 -8.48 -20.22 -1.29
CA ILE A 27 -7.13 -19.65 -1.39
C ILE A 27 -7.22 -18.29 -2.08
N LYS A 28 -7.84 -18.23 -3.27
CA LYS A 28 -8.04 -16.98 -4.01
C LYS A 28 -8.73 -15.92 -3.13
N GLY A 29 -9.85 -16.29 -2.51
CA GLY A 29 -10.66 -15.44 -1.63
C GLY A 29 -9.86 -14.90 -0.45
N SER A 30 -9.00 -15.72 0.17
CA SER A 30 -8.18 -15.30 1.31
C SER A 30 -7.26 -14.11 0.99
N TYR A 31 -6.89 -13.90 -0.27
CA TYR A 31 -6.07 -12.76 -0.71
C TYR A 31 -6.86 -11.64 -1.38
N ILE A 32 -7.80 -11.96 -2.26
CA ILE A 32 -8.53 -10.93 -3.03
C ILE A 32 -9.67 -10.29 -2.23
N ASP A 33 -10.29 -11.02 -1.31
CA ASP A 33 -11.43 -10.56 -0.51
C ASP A 33 -11.03 -10.04 0.87
N ASN A 34 -9.73 -9.86 1.09
CA ASN A 34 -9.16 -9.33 2.32
C ASN A 34 -8.32 -8.08 2.06
N TYR A 35 -8.28 -7.18 3.04
CA TYR A 35 -7.35 -6.08 3.08
C TYR A 35 -6.01 -6.48 3.69
N PHE A 36 -4.97 -5.70 3.41
CA PHE A 36 -3.64 -5.90 3.98
C PHE A 36 -2.94 -4.56 4.24
N ASP A 37 -2.29 -4.48 5.40
CA ASP A 37 -1.23 -3.51 5.65
C ASP A 37 0.07 -4.01 5.00
N THR A 38 0.86 -3.08 4.47
CA THR A 38 2.08 -3.42 3.71
C THR A 38 3.34 -2.86 4.37
N SER A 39 4.51 -3.34 3.93
CA SER A 39 5.81 -2.78 4.32
C SER A 39 6.11 -1.42 3.69
N ASP A 40 5.34 -0.97 2.70
CA ASP A 40 5.57 0.30 2.04
C ASP A 40 4.92 1.43 2.86
N ALA A 41 5.67 2.49 3.12
CA ALA A 41 5.19 3.65 3.87
C ALA A 41 4.82 4.81 2.97
N VAL A 42 3.94 5.66 3.50
CA VAL A 42 3.68 7.00 3.01
C VAL A 42 3.95 8.00 4.13
N VAL A 43 4.67 9.05 3.79
CA VAL A 43 5.08 10.10 4.71
C VAL A 43 4.53 11.43 4.23
N TYR A 44 3.80 12.12 5.09
CA TYR A 44 3.22 13.42 4.79
C TYR A 44 3.99 14.50 5.51
N HIS A 45 4.51 15.47 4.77
CA HIS A 45 5.19 16.62 5.32
C HIS A 45 4.18 17.79 5.48
N PRO A 46 4.30 18.65 6.51
CA PRO A 46 3.35 19.77 6.77
C PRO A 46 3.20 20.77 5.61
N ASP A 47 4.23 20.94 4.78
CA ASP A 47 4.17 21.79 3.58
C ASP A 47 3.36 21.18 2.41
N GLY A 48 2.88 19.94 2.56
CA GLY A 48 2.10 19.22 1.56
C GLY A 48 2.92 18.32 0.64
N ARG A 49 4.23 18.17 0.84
CA ARG A 49 5.02 17.10 0.20
C ARG A 49 4.59 15.73 0.73
N VAL A 50 4.67 14.72 -0.14
CA VAL A 50 4.37 13.34 0.19
C VAL A 50 5.49 12.45 -0.31
N LYS A 51 6.07 11.61 0.56
CA LYS A 51 7.13 10.68 0.20
C LYS A 51 6.64 9.24 0.33
N ILE A 52 6.87 8.42 -0.70
CA ILE A 52 6.60 6.98 -0.65
C ILE A 52 7.92 6.26 -0.39
N VAL A 53 8.00 5.55 0.73
CA VAL A 53 9.19 4.81 1.16
C VAL A 53 8.90 3.32 1.02
N LEU A 54 9.47 2.71 -0.01
CA LEU A 54 9.31 1.28 -0.26
C LEU A 54 10.06 0.47 0.80
N ASP A 55 9.47 -0.65 1.23
CA ASP A 55 10.06 -1.55 2.23
C ASP A 55 10.60 -0.82 3.48
N SER A 56 9.78 0.07 4.03
CA SER A 56 10.19 1.01 5.08
C SER A 56 10.70 0.29 6.33
N GLN A 57 12.00 0.42 6.59
CA GLN A 57 12.60 -0.04 7.84
C GLN A 57 12.01 0.73 9.04
N THR A 58 11.71 2.01 8.87
CA THR A 58 11.08 2.83 9.91
C THR A 58 9.72 2.28 10.35
N LEU A 59 8.90 1.71 9.44
CA LEU A 59 7.67 1.01 9.84
C LEU A 59 7.96 -0.27 10.64
N ARG A 60 9.00 -1.02 10.25
CA ARG A 60 9.39 -2.29 10.89
C ARG A 60 9.97 -2.07 12.29
N ASP A 61 10.60 -0.93 12.51
CA ASP A 61 11.21 -0.54 13.78
C ASP A 61 10.20 0.07 14.77
N ILE A 62 8.91 0.17 14.42
CA ILE A 62 7.88 0.62 15.35
C ILE A 62 7.76 -0.38 16.50
N THR A 63 7.84 0.15 17.72
CA THR A 63 7.71 -0.60 18.97
C THR A 63 6.52 -0.05 19.77
N PRO A 64 6.08 -0.75 20.84
CA PRO A 64 5.07 -0.20 21.75
C PRO A 64 5.47 1.14 22.41
N GLN A 65 6.76 1.48 22.40
CA GLN A 65 7.29 2.73 22.94
C GLN A 65 7.34 3.85 21.90
N SER A 66 7.12 3.55 20.62
CA SER A 66 7.08 4.55 19.56
C SER A 66 5.95 5.54 19.79
N LYS A 67 6.28 6.84 19.68
CA LYS A 67 5.29 7.90 19.85
C LYS A 67 4.42 8.02 18.60
N LEU A 68 3.18 7.56 18.71
CA LEU A 68 2.15 7.74 17.69
C LEU A 68 1.27 8.95 18.07
N ILE A 69 0.96 9.80 17.09
CA ILE A 69 -0.05 10.85 17.23
C ILE A 69 -1.14 10.53 16.23
N ASN A 70 -2.35 10.26 16.74
CA ASN A 70 -3.51 9.84 15.93
C ASN A 70 -3.13 8.69 14.97
N GLY A 71 -2.47 7.66 15.51
CA GLY A 71 -1.99 6.51 14.75
C GLY A 71 -1.00 6.78 13.62
N ALA A 72 -0.31 7.93 13.61
CA ALA A 72 0.80 8.18 12.71
C ALA A 72 2.11 8.26 13.50
N LEU A 73 3.18 7.70 12.96
CA LEU A 73 4.51 7.85 13.54
C LEU A 73 5.01 9.26 13.24
N VAL A 74 5.31 10.04 14.28
CA VAL A 74 5.85 11.38 14.10
C VAL A 74 7.35 11.31 13.82
N LEU A 75 7.80 12.01 12.78
CA LEU A 75 9.19 12.12 12.41
C LEU A 75 9.75 13.51 12.73
N THR A 76 11.05 13.57 12.98
CA THR A 76 11.80 14.82 12.90
C THR A 76 12.08 15.17 11.44
N GLU A 77 12.43 16.42 11.15
CA GLU A 77 12.87 16.83 9.80
C GLU A 77 14.09 16.05 9.33
N ASP A 78 15.07 15.84 10.21
CA ASP A 78 16.27 15.07 9.88
C ASP A 78 15.93 13.61 9.54
N ALA A 79 15.02 12.99 10.29
CA ALA A 79 14.53 11.65 9.99
C ALA A 79 13.81 11.62 8.64
N TYR A 80 12.92 12.59 8.37
CA TYR A 80 12.22 12.71 7.08
C TYR A 80 13.19 12.84 5.91
N ASN A 81 14.22 13.67 6.04
CA ASN A 81 15.21 13.93 5.00
C ASN A 81 16.11 12.71 4.76
N ALA A 82 16.40 11.92 5.79
CA ALA A 82 17.18 10.69 5.67
C ALA A 82 16.43 9.57 4.93
N LEU A 83 15.09 9.59 4.93
CA LEU A 83 14.29 8.58 4.23
C LEU A 83 14.54 8.60 2.72
N GLN A 84 14.85 7.42 2.18
CA GLN A 84 14.95 7.15 0.75
C GLN A 84 13.58 6.77 0.20
N GLY A 85 13.11 7.46 -0.84
CA GLY A 85 11.80 7.21 -1.42
C GLY A 85 11.42 8.25 -2.47
N GLU A 86 10.40 7.94 -3.26
CA GLU A 86 9.89 8.87 -4.26
C GLU A 86 9.13 10.01 -3.58
N GLU A 87 9.58 11.25 -3.78
CA GLU A 87 8.96 12.44 -3.21
C GLU A 87 8.10 13.18 -4.24
N PHE A 88 6.82 13.36 -3.89
CA PHE A 88 5.86 14.14 -4.64
C PHE A 88 5.71 15.52 -4.03
N LYS A 89 5.86 16.55 -4.87
CA LYS A 89 5.50 17.92 -4.49
C LYS A 89 4.00 18.04 -4.25
N LYS A 90 3.60 19.05 -3.48
CA LYS A 90 2.19 19.35 -3.19
C LYS A 90 1.33 19.36 -4.47
N GLY A 91 0.26 18.57 -4.47
CA GLY A 91 -0.66 18.47 -5.59
C GLY A 91 -0.14 17.69 -6.81
N LYS A 92 0.99 16.99 -6.71
CA LYS A 92 1.58 16.20 -7.81
C LYS A 92 1.39 14.69 -7.70
N LEU A 93 0.52 14.23 -6.81
CA LEU A 93 0.17 12.80 -6.67
C LEU A 93 -0.77 12.26 -7.76
N GLY A 94 -1.29 13.11 -8.64
CA GLY A 94 -2.32 12.73 -9.61
C GLY A 94 -3.74 12.78 -9.03
N LYS A 95 -4.67 12.05 -9.66
CA LYS A 95 -6.08 12.03 -9.26
C LYS A 95 -6.25 11.18 -8.00
N THR A 96 -6.68 11.81 -6.92
CA THR A 96 -6.82 11.16 -5.60
C THR A 96 -8.25 11.23 -5.08
N LYS A 97 -8.53 10.51 -3.98
CA LYS A 97 -9.81 10.53 -3.24
C LYS A 97 -11.04 10.10 -4.05
N SER A 98 -10.84 9.34 -5.12
CA SER A 98 -11.91 8.78 -5.94
C SER A 98 -11.48 7.48 -6.61
N PRO A 99 -12.42 6.57 -6.95
CA PRO A 99 -12.13 5.45 -7.83
C PRO A 99 -11.61 5.92 -9.19
N LEU A 100 -10.72 5.14 -9.79
CA LEU A 100 -10.06 5.48 -11.05
C LEU A 100 -10.55 4.55 -12.17
N SER A 101 -10.46 5.02 -13.42
CA SER A 101 -10.66 4.16 -14.57
C SER A 101 -9.44 3.25 -14.76
N ARG A 102 -9.60 2.12 -15.46
CA ARG A 102 -8.51 1.17 -15.75
C ARG A 102 -7.27 1.88 -16.32
N LYS A 103 -7.48 2.75 -17.31
CA LYS A 103 -6.42 3.53 -17.96
C LYS A 103 -5.74 4.50 -16.97
N ASP A 104 -6.52 5.17 -16.13
CA ASP A 104 -5.97 6.11 -15.16
C ASP A 104 -5.12 5.41 -14.11
N VAL A 105 -5.49 4.20 -13.67
CA VAL A 105 -4.69 3.43 -12.69
C VAL A 105 -3.32 3.08 -13.26
N LYS A 106 -3.26 2.55 -14.49
CA LYS A 106 -1.99 2.18 -15.15
C LYS A 106 -1.04 3.36 -15.34
N ALA A 107 -1.59 4.58 -15.47
CA ALA A 107 -0.83 5.81 -15.58
C ALA A 107 -0.59 6.54 -14.25
N HIS A 108 -1.17 6.06 -13.13
CA HIS A 108 -1.17 6.80 -11.87
C HIS A 108 0.21 6.74 -11.21
N PRO A 109 0.85 7.89 -10.88
CA PRO A 109 2.24 7.90 -10.42
C PRO A 109 2.45 7.12 -9.11
N VAL A 110 1.51 7.21 -8.16
CA VAL A 110 1.58 6.43 -6.91
C VAL A 110 1.56 4.92 -7.17
N TRP A 111 0.67 4.45 -8.05
CA TRP A 111 0.58 3.01 -8.35
C TRP A 111 1.84 2.52 -9.06
N LYS A 112 2.43 3.34 -9.93
CA LYS A 112 3.70 3.00 -10.58
C LYS A 112 4.85 2.82 -9.58
N VAL A 113 4.94 3.71 -8.59
CA VAL A 113 5.94 3.58 -7.51
C VAL A 113 5.68 2.33 -6.68
N LEU A 114 4.43 2.10 -6.26
CA LEU A 114 4.08 0.97 -5.40
C LEU A 114 4.21 -0.39 -6.08
N ALA A 115 3.89 -0.47 -7.37
CA ALA A 115 4.05 -1.69 -8.16
C ALA A 115 5.51 -1.99 -8.48
N ARG A 116 6.39 -0.96 -8.46
CA ARG A 116 7.82 -1.03 -8.81
C ARG A 116 8.09 -1.31 -10.29
N GLU A 117 7.31 -2.22 -10.88
CA GLU A 117 7.37 -2.63 -12.28
C GLU A 117 6.05 -2.34 -13.00
N GLN A 118 6.12 -1.74 -14.19
CA GLN A 118 4.92 -1.40 -14.97
C GLN A 118 4.17 -2.65 -15.44
N ALA A 119 4.88 -3.71 -15.82
CA ALA A 119 4.25 -4.96 -16.26
C ALA A 119 3.39 -5.59 -15.14
N LEU A 120 3.92 -5.61 -13.91
CA LEU A 120 3.18 -6.08 -12.74
C LEU A 120 1.92 -5.23 -12.50
N LEU A 121 2.05 -3.90 -12.58
CA LEU A 121 0.89 -3.01 -12.44
C LEU A 121 -0.17 -3.30 -13.50
N ASP A 122 0.24 -3.47 -14.76
CA ASP A 122 -0.67 -3.65 -15.88
C ASP A 122 -1.49 -4.94 -15.74
N ASP A 123 -0.82 -6.06 -15.42
CA ASP A 123 -1.45 -7.36 -15.19
C ASP A 123 -2.39 -7.32 -13.99
N TYR A 124 -1.93 -6.73 -12.88
CA TYR A 124 -2.73 -6.63 -11.66
C TYR A 124 -3.97 -5.76 -11.86
N VAL A 125 -3.86 -4.65 -12.59
CA VAL A 125 -5.00 -3.80 -12.94
C VAL A 125 -6.01 -4.55 -13.79
N ASP A 126 -5.57 -5.27 -14.83
CA ASP A 126 -6.49 -6.02 -15.68
C ASP A 126 -7.20 -7.12 -14.89
N TYR A 127 -6.50 -7.78 -13.97
CA TYR A 127 -7.08 -8.76 -13.06
C TYR A 127 -8.15 -8.16 -12.15
N ILE A 128 -7.82 -7.10 -11.40
CA ILE A 128 -8.75 -6.45 -10.46
C ILE A 128 -9.98 -5.89 -11.17
N PHE A 129 -9.82 -5.28 -12.34
CA PHE A 129 -10.97 -4.77 -13.10
C PHE A 129 -11.85 -5.90 -13.65
N THR A 130 -11.25 -7.02 -14.06
CA THR A 130 -12.03 -8.19 -14.52
C THR A 130 -12.85 -8.77 -13.38
N GLU A 131 -12.23 -9.05 -12.24
CA GLU A 131 -12.92 -9.57 -11.06
C GLU A 131 -13.97 -8.59 -10.52
N GLY A 132 -13.61 -7.31 -10.43
CA GLY A 132 -14.51 -6.26 -9.95
C GLY A 132 -15.72 -6.06 -10.85
N LYS A 133 -15.55 -6.18 -12.17
CA LYS A 133 -16.66 -6.12 -13.11
C LYS A 133 -17.57 -7.34 -12.99
N GLN A 134 -17.00 -8.54 -12.91
CA GLN A 134 -17.77 -9.78 -12.83
C GLN A 134 -18.56 -9.91 -11.52
N ARG A 135 -17.95 -9.53 -10.39
CA ARG A 135 -18.52 -9.77 -9.05
C ARG A 135 -19.36 -8.61 -8.54
N PHE A 136 -19.06 -7.38 -8.96
CA PHE A 136 -19.66 -6.16 -8.39
C PHE A 136 -20.07 -5.11 -9.43
N SER A 137 -19.96 -5.43 -10.73
CA SER A 137 -20.28 -4.51 -11.83
C SER A 137 -19.49 -3.19 -11.80
N TYR A 138 -18.29 -3.17 -11.24
CA TYR A 138 -17.47 -1.96 -11.17
C TYR A 138 -16.90 -1.55 -12.53
N ASP A 139 -17.08 -0.28 -12.88
CA ASP A 139 -16.38 0.36 -14.01
C ASP A 139 -15.15 1.16 -13.57
N THR A 140 -15.02 1.41 -12.26
CA THR A 140 -13.91 2.13 -11.64
C THR A 140 -13.47 1.47 -10.34
N ALA A 141 -12.16 1.41 -10.10
CA ALA A 141 -11.55 0.78 -8.95
C ALA A 141 -10.19 1.40 -8.64
N MET A 142 -9.48 0.88 -7.64
CA MET A 142 -8.08 1.16 -7.35
C MET A 142 -7.76 2.67 -7.23
N GLY A 143 -8.65 3.42 -6.59
CA GLY A 143 -8.38 4.80 -6.18
C GLY A 143 -7.20 4.90 -5.21
N VAL A 144 -6.56 6.06 -5.21
CA VAL A 144 -5.50 6.43 -4.27
C VAL A 144 -6.03 7.45 -3.28
N TYR A 145 -5.98 7.11 -1.99
CA TYR A 145 -6.52 7.92 -0.91
C TYR A 145 -5.39 8.35 0.05
N PRO A 146 -4.67 9.44 -0.27
CA PRO A 146 -3.67 9.99 0.63
C PRO A 146 -4.32 10.72 1.81
N SER A 147 -3.59 10.80 2.90
CA SER A 147 -3.88 11.66 4.06
C SER A 147 -3.20 13.02 3.89
N SER A 148 -3.03 13.72 5.01
CA SER A 148 -2.24 14.93 5.15
C SER A 148 -1.56 14.88 6.52
N ALA A 149 -0.43 15.58 6.65
CA ALA A 149 0.24 15.72 7.93
C ALA A 149 -0.73 16.30 8.98
N GLN A 150 -0.79 15.70 10.16
CA GLN A 150 -1.74 16.08 11.22
C GLN A 150 -1.20 17.14 12.19
N GLY A 151 0.00 17.67 11.94
CA GLY A 151 0.65 18.64 12.82
C GLY A 151 1.73 19.45 12.12
N LYS A 152 2.69 19.94 12.92
CA LYS A 152 3.83 20.74 12.46
C LYS A 152 5.07 19.92 12.11
N THR A 153 4.96 18.60 12.16
CA THR A 153 6.04 17.65 11.92
C THR A 153 5.59 16.63 10.88
N PRO A 154 6.51 16.06 10.08
CA PRO A 154 6.16 14.99 9.17
C PRO A 154 5.60 13.79 9.92
N ASP A 155 4.61 13.13 9.32
CA ASP A 155 4.03 11.91 9.87
C ASP A 155 4.09 10.76 8.86
N LEU A 156 4.30 9.55 9.38
CA LEU A 156 4.52 8.33 8.61
C LEU A 156 3.42 7.31 8.92
N LYS A 157 2.89 6.69 7.86
CA LYS A 157 1.87 5.65 7.90
C LYS A 157 2.22 4.52 6.93
N ALA A 158 1.63 3.35 7.12
CA ALA A 158 1.72 2.26 6.15
C ALA A 158 0.72 2.47 5.00
N TRP A 159 1.08 2.02 3.81
CA TRP A 159 0.09 1.81 2.75
C TRP A 159 -0.76 0.60 3.08
N TYR A 160 -2.06 0.79 2.96
CA TYR A 160 -3.07 -0.22 3.14
C TYR A 160 -3.76 -0.48 1.81
N VAL A 161 -3.89 -1.75 1.42
CA VAL A 161 -4.59 -2.14 0.19
C VAL A 161 -5.90 -2.82 0.55
N TYR A 162 -7.02 -2.25 0.08
CA TYR A 162 -8.35 -2.79 0.32
C TYR A 162 -8.57 -4.15 -0.38
N TRP A 163 -9.61 -4.86 0.06
CA TRP A 163 -10.15 -6.01 -0.65
C TRP A 163 -10.91 -5.59 -1.92
N LEU A 164 -11.24 -6.55 -2.78
CA LEU A 164 -11.92 -6.29 -4.05
C LEU A 164 -13.30 -5.66 -3.89
N GLY A 165 -14.13 -6.11 -2.94
CA GLY A 165 -15.41 -5.46 -2.62
C GLY A 165 -15.26 -4.03 -2.09
N GLY A 166 -14.09 -3.68 -1.57
CA GLY A 166 -13.66 -2.31 -1.26
C GLY A 166 -12.95 -1.63 -2.44
N ARG A 167 -13.09 -2.16 -3.66
CA ARG A 167 -12.48 -1.67 -4.91
C ARG A 167 -10.95 -1.62 -4.92
N SER A 168 -10.27 -2.40 -4.08
CA SER A 168 -8.80 -2.56 -4.09
C SER A 168 -8.01 -1.24 -4.05
N TYR A 169 -8.49 -0.25 -3.29
CA TYR A 169 -7.83 1.04 -3.12
C TYR A 169 -6.45 0.92 -2.46
N ALA A 170 -5.55 1.84 -2.81
CA ALA A 170 -4.38 2.16 -1.99
C ALA A 170 -4.73 3.31 -1.05
N ASP A 171 -4.74 3.04 0.25
CA ASP A 171 -5.13 3.99 1.29
C ASP A 171 -3.95 4.30 2.20
N GLY A 172 -3.60 5.57 2.27
CA GLY A 172 -2.54 6.09 3.13
C GLY A 172 -3.08 6.82 4.35
N ARG A 173 -4.38 6.70 4.65
CA ARG A 173 -5.04 7.37 5.78
C ARG A 173 -5.10 6.50 7.03
N ILE A 174 -4.95 5.19 6.88
CA ILE A 174 -5.13 4.21 7.95
C ILE A 174 -4.17 4.49 9.11
N LEU A 175 -4.71 4.34 10.32
CA LEU A 175 -4.02 4.58 11.57
C LEU A 175 -3.28 3.32 12.00
N LEU A 176 -2.01 3.46 12.41
CA LEU A 176 -1.16 2.36 12.86
C LEU A 176 -1.58 1.78 14.22
N ASP A 177 -2.48 2.45 14.96
CA ASP A 177 -2.95 2.08 16.30
C ASP A 177 -4.37 1.47 16.31
N CYS A 178 -5.00 1.27 15.16
CA CYS A 178 -6.42 0.89 15.08
C CYS A 178 -6.76 -0.56 15.49
N GLY A 179 -5.81 -1.30 16.09
CA GLY A 179 -6.00 -2.66 16.61
C GLY A 179 -6.36 -3.74 15.56
N SER A 180 -6.47 -3.37 14.29
CA SER A 180 -6.99 -4.20 13.19
C SER A 180 -5.98 -4.34 12.05
N GLY A 181 -4.69 -4.44 12.37
CA GLY A 181 -3.64 -4.58 11.38
C GLY A 181 -3.59 -5.99 10.78
N ARG A 182 -3.47 -6.10 9.45
CA ARG A 182 -3.26 -7.37 8.75
C ARG A 182 -1.98 -7.32 7.91
N PHE A 183 -0.85 -7.53 8.57
CA PHE A 183 0.42 -7.77 7.90
C PHE A 183 0.52 -9.23 7.47
N LEU A 184 0.76 -9.45 6.18
CA LEU A 184 1.13 -10.76 5.68
C LEU A 184 2.66 -10.89 5.67
N GLY A 185 3.19 -11.74 6.54
CA GLY A 185 4.63 -12.03 6.58
C GLY A 185 4.99 -13.19 5.67
N ILE A 186 5.88 -12.95 4.71
CA ILE A 186 6.51 -14.00 3.89
C ILE A 186 7.76 -14.48 4.63
N ALA A 187 7.98 -15.80 4.67
CA ALA A 187 9.22 -16.36 5.18
C ALA A 187 10.36 -16.10 4.16
N PRO A 188 11.59 -15.76 4.60
CA PRO A 188 12.68 -15.37 3.69
C PRO A 188 12.95 -16.39 2.58
N GLU A 189 12.87 -17.68 2.90
CA GLU A 189 13.06 -18.80 1.97
C GLU A 189 12.02 -18.84 0.82
N ALA A 190 10.82 -18.31 1.04
CA ALA A 190 9.80 -18.23 0.00
C ALA A 190 10.03 -17.07 -1.01
N LEU A 191 10.94 -16.14 -0.71
CA LEU A 191 11.37 -15.09 -1.65
C LEU A 191 12.39 -15.60 -2.68
N SER A 192 13.02 -16.76 -2.44
CA SER A 192 14.08 -17.32 -3.29
C SER A 192 13.63 -18.55 -4.09
N ALA A 193 12.41 -19.04 -3.88
CA ALA A 193 11.89 -20.18 -4.61
C ALA A 193 11.44 -19.76 -6.03
N PRO A 194 11.93 -20.39 -7.10
CA PRO A 194 11.35 -20.19 -8.42
C PRO A 194 9.90 -20.70 -8.41
N GLY A 195 8.98 -19.82 -8.80
CA GLY A 195 7.55 -20.13 -8.96
C GLY A 195 7.26 -20.92 -10.23
#